data_AF-A0A956Z8N7-F1
#
_entry.id   AF-A0A956Z8N7-F1
#
_cell.length_a   1.000
_cell.length_b   1.000
_cell.length_c   1.000
_cell.angle_alpha   90.00
_cell.angle_beta   90.00
_cell.angle_gamma   90.00
#
_symmetry.space_group_name_H-M   'P 1'
#
loop_
_entity.id
_entity.type
_entity.pdbx_description
1 polymer ?
#
loop_
_entity_poly.entity_id
_entity_poly.type
_entity_poly.pdbx_seq_one_letter_code
_entity_poly.pdbx_strand_id
1 'polypeptide(L)' 'GSPIAPMVLSASRQHLKAAGKSYVPHGTFALKAGILLFYAGFTSIVHAIVPAWYPFKARDITRALAEESQRQEAAARAK' A
#
# COMPACT_ATOMS: atom_id res chain seq x y z
N GLY A 1 25.13 -21.71 -8.09
CA GLY A 1 24.04 -21.09 -7.31
C GLY A 1 23.15 -20.31 -8.24
N SER A 2 21.82 -20.32 -8.02
CA SER A 2 20.86 -19.65 -8.91
C SER A 2 21.06 -18.11 -8.92
N PRO A 3 21.13 -17.46 -10.10
CA PRO A 3 21.33 -16.01 -10.22
C PRO A 3 20.11 -15.17 -9.77
N ILE A 4 19.02 -15.80 -9.37
CA ILE A 4 17.75 -15.13 -9.02
C ILE A 4 17.89 -14.29 -7.74
N ALA A 5 18.54 -14.83 -6.70
CA ALA A 5 18.68 -14.14 -5.42
C ALA A 5 19.43 -12.79 -5.52
N PRO A 6 20.61 -12.67 -6.18
CA PRO A 6 21.28 -11.38 -6.32
C PRO A 6 20.50 -10.39 -7.19
N MET A 7 19.75 -10.86 -8.19
CA MET A 7 18.90 -10.02 -9.03
C MET A 7 17.72 -9.42 -8.25
N VAL A 8 17.03 -10.22 -7.44
CA VAL A 8 15.90 -9.73 -6.62
C VAL A 8 16.37 -8.72 -5.58
N LEU A 9 17.54 -8.94 -4.99
CA LEU A 9 18.12 -8.03 -4.01
C LEU A 9 18.49 -6.68 -4.65
N SER A 10 19.09 -6.69 -5.84
CA SER A 10 19.46 -5.45 -6.54
C SER A 10 18.23 -4.65 -6.95
N ALA A 11 17.20 -5.32 -7.49
CA ALA A 11 15.92 -4.70 -7.84
C ALA A 11 15.22 -4.07 -6.62
N SER A 12 15.20 -4.79 -5.48
CA SER A 12 14.61 -4.27 -4.24
C SER A 12 15.32 -3.02 -3.72
N ARG A 13 16.67 -3.01 -3.80
CA ARG A 13 17.47 -1.83 -3.42
C ARG A 13 17.22 -0.64 -4.34
N GLN A 14 17.15 -0.88 -5.65
CA GLN A 14 16.86 0.17 -6.64
C GLN A 14 15.46 0.77 -6.42
N HIS A 15 14.45 -0.07 -6.17
CA HIS A 15 13.09 0.37 -5.87
C HIS A 15 13.03 1.27 -4.62
N LEU A 16 13.62 0.81 -3.51
CA LEU A 16 13.66 1.59 -2.27
C LEU A 16 14.39 2.92 -2.43
N LYS A 17 15.51 2.92 -3.18
CA LYS A 17 16.25 4.14 -3.51
C LYS A 17 15.39 5.11 -4.34
N ALA A 18 14.73 4.62 -5.38
CA ALA A 18 13.84 5.44 -6.21
C ALA A 18 12.65 6.00 -5.42
N ALA A 19 12.14 5.23 -4.44
CA ALA A 19 11.06 5.65 -3.57
C ALA A 19 11.50 6.60 -2.45
N GLY A 20 12.81 6.80 -2.22
CA GLY A 20 13.33 7.58 -1.09
C GLY A 20 12.97 7.00 0.28
N LYS A 21 12.73 5.68 0.36
CA LYS A 21 12.21 4.99 1.55
C LYS A 21 13.14 3.87 1.98
N SER A 22 13.24 3.63 3.30
CA SER A 22 13.88 2.41 3.82
C SER A 22 12.90 1.24 3.80
N TYR A 23 13.44 0.01 3.89
CA TYR A 23 12.67 -1.23 3.74
C TYR A 23 11.52 -1.34 4.76
N VAL A 24 11.77 -0.95 6.01
CA VAL A 24 10.79 -1.06 7.12
C VAL A 24 9.56 -0.16 6.92
N PRO A 25 9.66 1.17 6.74
CA PRO A 25 8.49 2.03 6.50
C PRO A 25 7.78 1.68 5.19
N HIS A 26 8.52 1.25 4.16
CA HIS A 26 7.90 0.80 2.91
C HIS A 26 7.08 -0.49 3.11
N GLY A 27 7.65 -1.49 3.76
CA GLY A 27 7.01 -2.79 4.00
C GLY A 27 5.84 -2.72 4.98
N THR A 28 5.94 -1.93 6.04
CA THR A 28 4.85 -1.74 7.02
C THR A 28 3.64 -1.07 6.39
N PHE A 29 3.84 -0.05 5.56
CA PHE A 29 2.77 0.54 4.77
C PHE A 29 2.16 -0.47 3.79
N ALA A 30 3.00 -1.21 3.04
CA ALA A 30 2.51 -2.18 2.07
C ALA A 30 1.66 -3.29 2.71
N LEU A 31 2.07 -3.82 3.87
CA LEU A 31 1.31 -4.83 4.60
C LEU A 31 -0.03 -4.27 5.12
N LYS A 32 0.00 -3.09 5.75
CA LYS A 32 -1.20 -2.39 6.22
C LYS A 32 -2.18 -2.13 5.07
N ALA A 33 -1.68 -1.59 3.95
CA ALA A 33 -2.47 -1.30 2.77
C ALA A 33 -3.09 -2.57 2.18
N GLY A 34 -2.33 -3.66 2.09
CA GLY A 34 -2.83 -4.96 1.63
C GLY A 34 -4.03 -5.44 2.44
N ILE A 35 -3.91 -5.51 3.77
CA ILE A 35 -5.00 -5.94 4.66
C ILE A 35 -6.23 -5.03 4.52
N LEU A 36 -6.02 -3.72 4.54
CA LEU A 36 -7.11 -2.75 4.45
C LEU A 36 -7.79 -2.77 3.07
N LEU A 37 -7.06 -3.00 1.98
CA LEU A 37 -7.63 -3.12 0.64
C LEU A 37 -8.42 -4.41 0.47
N PHE A 38 -7.98 -5.53 1.07
CA PHE A 38 -8.81 -6.74 1.14
C PHE A 38 -10.14 -6.48 1.86
N TYR A 39 -10.09 -5.79 3.00
CA TYR A 39 -11.30 -5.43 3.74
C TYR A 39 -12.19 -4.44 2.96
N ALA A 40 -11.60 -3.41 2.33
CA ALA A 40 -12.31 -2.48 1.48
C ALA A 40 -13.01 -3.20 0.32
N GLY A 41 -12.30 -4.10 -0.38
CA GLY A 41 -12.86 -4.92 -1.45
C GLY A 41 -14.02 -5.80 -0.96
N PHE A 42 -13.86 -6.47 0.17
CA PHE A 42 -14.95 -7.22 0.81
C PHE A 42 -16.16 -6.34 1.10
N THR A 43 -15.98 -5.18 1.73
CA THR A 43 -17.10 -4.27 2.04
C THR A 43 -17.77 -3.72 0.77
N SER A 44 -17.02 -3.48 -0.31
CA SER A 44 -17.60 -3.08 -1.61
C SER A 44 -18.51 -4.15 -2.20
N ILE A 45 -18.09 -5.42 -2.17
CA ILE A 45 -18.90 -6.55 -2.67
C ILE A 45 -20.19 -6.67 -1.84
N VAL A 46 -20.07 -6.61 -0.51
CA VAL A 46 -21.25 -6.67 0.37
C VAL A 46 -22.20 -5.49 0.14
N HIS A 47 -21.66 -4.27 0.00
CA HIS A 47 -22.44 -3.07 -0.28
C HIS A 47 -23.15 -3.13 -1.64
N ALA A 48 -22.56 -3.77 -2.65
CA ALA A 48 -23.20 -3.99 -3.94
C ALA A 48 -24.46 -4.89 -3.85
N ILE A 49 -24.51 -5.80 -2.86
CA ILE A 49 -25.66 -6.68 -2.61
C ILE A 49 -26.66 -5.98 -1.68
N VAL A 50 -26.17 -5.32 -0.62
CA VAL A 50 -26.97 -4.62 0.39
C VAL A 50 -26.40 -3.22 0.61
N PRO A 51 -26.89 -2.19 -0.11
CA PRO A 51 -26.33 -0.83 -0.04
C PRO A 51 -26.38 -0.18 1.35
N ALA A 52 -27.28 -0.62 2.23
CA ALA A 52 -27.34 -0.11 3.60
C ALA A 52 -26.15 -0.60 4.46
N TRP A 53 -25.46 -1.68 4.06
CA TRP A 53 -24.33 -2.23 4.81
C TRP A 53 -23.03 -1.56 4.39
N TYR A 54 -22.17 -1.30 5.38
CA TYR A 54 -20.84 -0.67 5.21
C TYR A 54 -20.84 0.63 4.40
N PRO A 55 -21.78 1.58 4.64
CA PRO A 55 -21.88 2.78 3.84
C PRO A 55 -20.55 3.55 3.88
N PHE A 56 -20.05 3.86 2.69
CA PHE A 56 -18.80 4.59 2.47
C PHE A 56 -17.52 3.95 3.02
N LYS A 57 -17.54 2.74 3.59
CA LYS A 57 -16.33 2.16 4.21
C LYS A 57 -15.19 1.93 3.23
N ALA A 58 -15.48 1.33 2.08
CA ALA A 58 -14.47 1.15 1.05
C ALA A 58 -13.85 2.50 0.61
N ARG A 59 -14.69 3.51 0.35
CA ARG A 59 -14.26 4.88 -0.01
C ARG A 59 -13.34 5.48 1.04
N ASP A 60 -13.73 5.42 2.31
CA ASP A 60 -12.96 6.06 3.38
C ASP A 60 -11.61 5.37 3.57
N ILE A 61 -11.56 4.03 3.46
CA ILE A 61 -10.32 3.26 3.54
C ILE A 61 -9.39 3.60 2.37
N THR A 62 -9.88 3.56 1.13
CA THR A 62 -9.04 3.83 -0.04
C THR A 62 -8.54 5.28 -0.05
N ARG A 63 -9.38 6.23 0.35
CA ARG A 63 -8.99 7.63 0.51
C ARG A 63 -7.88 7.79 1.55
N ALA A 64 -8.04 7.21 2.75
CA ALA A 64 -7.05 7.33 3.81
C ALA A 64 -5.69 6.73 3.41
N LEU A 65 -5.68 5.59 2.71
CA LEU A 65 -4.47 4.97 2.19
C LEU A 65 -3.79 5.82 1.11
N ALA A 66 -4.57 6.43 0.20
CA ALA A 66 -4.04 7.31 -0.84
C ALA A 66 -3.38 8.56 -0.22
N GLU A 67 -4.06 9.20 0.73
CA GLU A 67 -3.53 10.37 1.44
C GLU A 67 -2.25 10.01 2.23
N GLU A 68 -2.21 8.85 2.87
CA GLU A 68 -1.00 8.37 3.56
C GLU A 68 0.16 8.12 2.60
N SER A 69 -0.08 7.48 1.45
CA SER A 69 0.96 7.26 0.42
C SER A 69 1.54 8.60 -0.06
N GLN A 70 0.68 9.56 -0.38
CA GLN A 70 1.07 10.90 -0.83
C GLN A 70 1.90 11.63 0.24
N ARG A 71 1.49 11.57 1.52
CA ARG A 71 2.28 12.16 2.62
C ARG A 71 3.68 11.54 2.73
N GLN A 72 3.78 10.22 2.61
CA GLN A 72 5.08 9.54 2.66
C GLN A 72 5.96 9.87 1.45
N GLU A 73 5.38 10.01 0.25
CA GLU A 73 6.11 10.43 -0.94
C GLU A 73 6.61 11.87 -0.82
N ALA A 74 5.78 12.80 -0.34
CA ALA A 74 6.18 14.18 -0.09
C ALA A 74 7.31 14.25 0.95
N ALA A 75 7.21 13.51 2.05
CA ALA A 75 8.26 13.44 3.07
C ALA A 75 9.57 12.81 2.56
N ALA A 76 9.49 11.87 1.62
CA ALA A 76 10.67 11.27 0.99
C ALA A 76 11.37 12.25 0.02
N ARG A 77 10.61 13.11 -0.68
CA ARG A 77 11.15 14.12 -1.61
C ARG A 77 11.75 15.34 -0.93
N ALA A 78 11.38 15.61 0.31
CA ALA A 78 11.89 16.74 1.10
C ALA A 78 13.24 16.46 1.78
N LYS A 79 13.81 15.26 1.60
CA LYS A 79 15.12 14.85 2.15
C LYS A 79 16.18 14.89 1.07
#